data_AF-A0A2A2TKS4-F1
#
_entry.id   AF-A0A2A2TKS4-F1
#
_cell.length_a   1.000
_cell.length_b   1.000
_cell.length_c   1.000
_cell.angle_alpha   90.00
_cell.angle_beta   90.00
_cell.angle_gamma   90.00
#
_symmetry.space_group_name_H-M   'P 1'
#
loop_
_entity.id
_entity.type
_entity.pdbx_description
1 polymer ?
#
loop_
_entity_poly.entity_id
_entity_poly.type
_entity_poly.pdbx_seq_one_letter_code
_entity_poly.pdbx_strand_id
1 'polypeptide(L)'
;MHLTNQNPKNSINSEILDYPFTDYWDIFIIKHQHPINIALHILGILFFYSLLLTSWILNNPWLLIALPLTQTVGLLGHLLFERSHVDIQDAVFSLRASRCLGLMLLRTLQGKYRQDIHQRLEILHQYQAQKEMHN
;
A
#
# COMPACT_ATOMS: atom_id res chain seq x y z
N MET A 1 22.58 2.42 -28.86
CA MET A 1 21.60 3.39 -28.36
C MET A 1 21.29 2.98 -26.93
N HIS A 2 21.72 3.78 -25.96
CA HIS A 2 21.73 3.44 -24.53
C HIS A 2 20.49 4.00 -23.83
N LEU A 3 20.20 3.44 -22.65
CA LEU A 3 19.11 3.70 -21.69
C LEU A 3 17.82 2.91 -22.04
N THR A 4 17.23 2.09 -21.16
CA THR A 4 17.21 2.12 -19.70
C THR A 4 17.06 0.71 -19.12
N ASN A 5 17.91 0.42 -18.13
CA ASN A 5 17.75 -0.64 -17.14
C ASN A 5 16.40 -0.43 -16.44
N GLN A 6 15.37 -1.19 -16.83
CA GLN A 6 14.04 -1.11 -16.21
C GLN A 6 14.13 -1.73 -14.82
N ASN A 7 14.45 -0.89 -13.84
CA ASN A 7 14.28 -1.23 -12.45
C ASN A 7 12.75 -1.34 -12.26
N PRO A 8 12.17 -2.51 -11.95
CA PRO A 8 10.72 -2.70 -11.83
C PRO A 8 10.16 -2.05 -10.56
N LYS A 9 10.66 -0.88 -10.17
CA LYS A 9 10.66 -0.45 -8.78
C LYS A 9 9.32 0.08 -8.30
N ASN A 10 8.35 0.34 -9.18
CA ASN A 10 7.13 1.08 -8.86
C ASN A 10 5.97 0.76 -9.84
N SER A 11 5.76 -0.51 -10.23
CA SER A 11 4.65 -0.84 -11.14
C SER A 11 3.32 -1.13 -10.41
N ILE A 12 2.20 -0.65 -10.96
CA ILE A 12 0.84 -1.06 -10.53
C ILE A 12 0.53 -2.46 -11.07
N ASN A 13 0.97 -2.74 -12.31
CA ASN A 13 1.00 -4.03 -13.02
C ASN A 13 2.03 -3.92 -14.16
N SER A 14 2.38 -5.03 -14.83
CA SER A 14 3.30 -5.04 -15.98
C SER A 14 2.91 -4.11 -17.15
N GLU A 15 1.67 -3.61 -17.15
CA GLU A 15 1.13 -2.71 -18.18
C GLU A 15 1.18 -1.22 -17.80
N ILE A 16 1.34 -0.89 -16.52
CA ILE A 16 1.42 0.50 -16.03
C ILE A 16 2.84 0.70 -15.48
N LEU A 17 3.76 1.03 -16.39
CA LEU A 17 5.05 1.60 -16.04
C LEU A 17 4.85 2.94 -15.33
N ASP A 18 5.84 3.37 -14.53
CA ASP A 18 6.02 4.58 -13.69
C ASP A 18 5.43 5.95 -14.17
N TYR A 19 4.71 6.02 -15.29
CA TYR A 19 3.97 7.18 -15.76
C TYR A 19 2.46 6.85 -15.78
N PRO A 20 1.59 7.68 -15.18
CA PRO A 20 1.83 9.07 -14.74
C PRO A 20 2.39 9.20 -13.31
N PHE A 21 2.62 8.10 -12.59
CA PHE A 21 2.94 8.12 -11.16
C PHE A 21 4.41 7.87 -10.86
N THR A 22 5.13 8.94 -10.50
CA THR A 22 6.55 8.85 -10.15
C THR A 22 6.80 8.55 -8.66
N ASP A 23 5.81 8.79 -7.79
CA ASP A 23 5.90 8.50 -6.36
C ASP A 23 5.25 7.16 -6.02
N TYR A 24 5.93 6.39 -5.17
CA TYR A 24 5.41 5.14 -4.62
C TYR A 24 4.10 5.37 -3.85
N TRP A 25 3.91 6.55 -3.24
CA TRP A 25 2.66 6.90 -2.57
C TRP A 25 1.45 6.88 -3.50
N ASP A 26 1.58 7.38 -4.73
CA ASP A 26 0.46 7.44 -5.67
C ASP A 26 0.05 6.02 -6.12
N ILE A 27 1.04 5.17 -6.38
CA ILE A 27 0.84 3.74 -6.66
C ILE A 27 0.22 3.02 -5.46
N PHE A 28 0.71 3.32 -4.26
CA PHE A 28 0.20 2.76 -3.01
C PHE A 28 -1.28 3.08 -2.83
N ILE A 29 -1.70 4.34 -3.03
CA ILE A 29 -3.11 4.74 -2.91
C ILE A 29 -3.99 3.95 -3.88
N ILE A 30 -3.57 3.81 -5.15
CA ILE A 30 -4.37 3.14 -6.18
C ILE A 30 -4.54 1.66 -5.85
N LYS A 31 -3.48 1.02 -5.33
CA LYS A 31 -3.53 -0.35 -4.81
C LYS A 31 -4.46 -0.47 -3.59
N HIS A 32 -4.41 0.51 -2.69
CA HIS A 32 -5.11 0.51 -1.40
C HIS A 32 -6.34 1.42 -1.38
N GLN A 33 -7.14 1.40 -2.44
CA GLN A 33 -8.35 2.23 -2.54
C GLN A 33 -9.62 1.54 -2.00
N HIS A 34 -9.63 0.21 -1.92
CA HIS A 34 -10.83 -0.54 -1.52
C HIS A 34 -11.11 -0.33 -0.03
N PRO A 35 -12.35 0.04 0.37
CA PRO A 35 -12.67 0.39 1.76
C PRO A 35 -12.38 -0.73 2.75
N ILE A 36 -12.58 -1.98 2.35
CA ILE A 36 -12.26 -3.14 3.20
C ILE A 36 -10.74 -3.34 3.31
N ASN A 37 -9.97 -3.08 2.24
CA ASN A 37 -8.51 -3.19 2.30
C ASN A 37 -7.95 -2.14 3.28
N ILE A 38 -8.44 -0.90 3.18
CA ILE A 38 -8.11 0.19 4.12
C ILE A 38 -8.44 -0.21 5.56
N ALA A 39 -9.64 -0.75 5.81
CA ALA A 39 -10.05 -1.18 7.14
C ALA A 39 -9.15 -2.29 7.71
N LEU A 40 -8.84 -3.31 6.90
CA LEU A 40 -7.95 -4.41 7.30
C LEU A 40 -6.54 -3.91 7.64
N HIS A 41 -6.00 -2.98 6.86
CA HIS A 41 -4.70 -2.37 7.16
C HIS A 41 -4.74 -1.55 8.44
N ILE A 42 -5.78 -0.75 8.68
CA ILE A 42 -5.93 0.01 9.93
C ILE A 42 -6.03 -0.94 11.12
N LEU A 43 -6.82 -2.01 11.02
CA LEU A 43 -6.91 -3.04 12.06
C LEU A 43 -5.54 -3.69 12.30
N GLY A 44 -4.81 -4.04 11.25
CA GLY A 44 -3.46 -4.58 11.34
C GLY A 44 -2.50 -3.65 12.09
N ILE A 45 -2.54 -2.34 11.80
CA ILE A 45 -1.75 -1.32 12.51
C ILE A 45 -2.12 -1.27 14.00
N LEU A 46 -3.42 -1.25 14.32
CA LEU A 46 -3.88 -1.21 15.70
C LEU A 46 -3.46 -2.46 16.48
N PHE A 47 -3.58 -3.65 15.87
CA PHE A 47 -3.10 -4.90 16.46
C PHE A 47 -1.59 -4.87 16.69
N PHE A 48 -0.81 -4.39 15.71
CA PHE A 48 0.64 -4.28 15.81
C PHE A 48 1.06 -3.42 17.01
N TYR A 49 0.54 -2.19 17.12
CA TYR A 49 0.89 -1.29 18.22
C TYR A 49 0.34 -1.75 19.57
N SER A 50 -0.85 -2.36 19.60
CA SER A 50 -1.41 -2.92 20.83
C SER A 50 -0.56 -4.09 21.34
N LEU A 51 -0.05 -4.94 20.43
CA LEU A 51 0.81 -6.06 20.78
C LEU A 51 2.18 -5.59 21.29
N LEU A 52 2.76 -4.56 20.67
CA LEU A 52 3.99 -3.92 21.18
C LEU A 52 3.78 -3.34 22.59
N LEU A 53 2.71 -2.58 22.79
CA LEU A 53 2.39 -1.97 24.08
C LEU A 53 2.15 -3.03 25.16
N THR A 54 1.41 -4.09 24.82
CA THR A 54 1.12 -5.20 25.74
C THR A 54 2.37 -5.99 26.10
N SER A 55 3.24 -6.27 25.12
CA SER A 55 4.55 -6.89 25.33
C SER A 55 5.42 -6.09 26.30
N TRP A 56 5.42 -4.76 26.12
CA TRP A 56 6.15 -3.84 27.00
C TRP A 56 5.59 -3.82 28.43
N ILE A 57 4.27 -3.63 28.58
CA ILE A 57 3.62 -3.56 29.91
C ILE A 57 3.78 -4.86 30.69
N LEU A 58 3.63 -6.01 30.02
CA LEU A 58 3.74 -7.32 30.65
C LEU A 58 5.19 -7.83 30.76
N ASN A 59 6.17 -7.08 30.24
CA ASN A 59 7.56 -7.49 30.10
C ASN A 59 7.71 -8.90 29.49
N ASN A 60 6.84 -9.22 28.52
CA ASN A 60 6.75 -10.54 27.93
C ASN A 60 7.14 -10.49 26.44
N PRO A 61 8.45 -10.58 26.12
CA PRO A 61 8.92 -10.49 24.74
C PRO A 61 8.43 -11.63 23.84
N TRP A 62 7.94 -12.74 24.41
CA TRP A 62 7.35 -13.84 23.63
C TRP A 62 6.11 -13.40 22.84
N LEU A 63 5.41 -12.36 23.31
CA LEU A 63 4.29 -11.76 22.56
C LEU A 63 4.74 -11.16 21.22
N LEU A 64 6.01 -10.80 21.07
CA LEU A 64 6.55 -10.26 19.82
C LEU A 64 6.58 -11.31 18.69
N ILE A 65 6.55 -12.61 19.02
CA ILE A 65 6.42 -13.69 18.04
C ILE A 65 5.08 -13.63 17.29
N ALA A 66 4.06 -12.97 17.87
CA ALA A 66 2.80 -12.74 17.19
C ALA A 66 2.82 -11.53 16.23
N LEU A 67 3.90 -10.73 16.18
CA LEU A 67 3.98 -9.57 15.26
C LEU A 67 3.86 -9.97 13.78
N PRO A 68 4.51 -11.04 13.28
CA PRO A 68 4.30 -11.51 11.91
C PRO A 68 2.84 -11.87 11.61
N LEU A 69 2.08 -12.34 12.61
CA LEU A 69 0.64 -12.65 12.44
C LEU A 69 -0.18 -11.38 12.22
N THR A 70 0.25 -10.21 12.73
CA THR A 70 -0.47 -8.96 12.45
C THR A 70 -0.35 -8.53 10.99
N GLN A 71 0.71 -8.94 10.30
CA GLN A 71 0.92 -8.66 8.88
C GLN A 71 0.02 -9.53 7.98
N THR A 72 -0.38 -10.71 8.43
CA THR A 72 -1.28 -11.59 7.64
C THR A 72 -2.66 -10.97 7.46
N VAL A 73 -3.10 -10.11 8.39
CA VAL A 73 -4.37 -9.36 8.27
C VAL A 73 -4.32 -8.36 7.11
N GLY A 74 -3.21 -7.63 6.97
CA GLY A 74 -2.98 -6.72 5.84
C GLY A 74 -2.82 -7.49 4.52
N LEU A 75 -2.06 -8.59 4.53
CA LEU A 75 -1.87 -9.45 3.37
C LEU A 75 -3.17 -10.10 2.89
N LEU A 76 -4.05 -10.50 3.81
CA LEU A 76 -5.36 -11.04 3.48
C LEU A 76 -6.23 -9.99 2.76
N GLY A 77 -6.10 -8.70 3.12
CA GLY A 77 -6.75 -7.61 2.40
C GLY A 77 -6.30 -7.51 0.94
N HIS A 78 -5.01 -7.64 0.69
CA HIS A 78 -4.47 -7.73 -0.67
C HIS A 78 -5.00 -8.96 -1.41
N LEU A 79 -4.92 -10.16 -0.81
CA LEU A 79 -5.33 -11.40 -1.47
C LEU A 79 -6.82 -11.45 -1.82
N LEU A 80 -7.67 -10.85 -0.97
CA LEU A 80 -9.12 -10.86 -1.18
C LEU A 80 -9.59 -9.78 -2.16
N PHE A 81 -8.90 -8.63 -2.24
CA PHE A 81 -9.40 -7.45 -2.95
C PHE A 81 -8.49 -6.93 -4.06
N GLU A 82 -7.26 -7.42 -4.19
CA GLU A 82 -6.36 -7.14 -5.31
C GLU A 82 -6.00 -8.43 -6.06
N ARG A 83 -6.38 -8.48 -7.34
CA ARG A 83 -6.00 -9.56 -8.27
C ARG A 83 -4.60 -9.36 -8.90
N SER A 84 -3.91 -8.27 -8.59
CA SER A 84 -2.56 -7.98 -9.12
C SER A 84 -1.50 -8.72 -8.32
N HIS A 85 -0.44 -9.16 -9.01
CA HIS A 85 0.71 -9.85 -8.42
C HIS A 85 1.14 -9.18 -7.12
N VAL A 86 1.06 -9.93 -6.02
CA VAL A 86 1.67 -9.54 -4.74
C VAL A 86 3.16 -9.40 -5.01
N ASP A 87 3.65 -8.16 -5.09
CA ASP A 87 5.08 -7.92 -5.22
C ASP A 87 5.70 -8.40 -3.91
N ILE A 88 6.48 -9.48 -3.97
CA ILE A 88 7.12 -10.10 -2.80
C ILE A 88 8.01 -9.08 -2.07
N GLN A 89 8.40 -7.99 -2.75
CA GLN A 89 9.15 -6.86 -2.17
C GLN A 89 8.29 -5.92 -1.30
N ASP A 90 6.99 -5.82 -1.56
CA ASP A 90 6.03 -5.09 -0.69
C ASP A 90 5.59 -5.96 0.51
N ALA A 91 5.73 -7.29 0.41
CA ALA A 91 5.34 -8.24 1.45
C ALA A 91 6.26 -8.27 2.68
N VAL A 92 7.44 -7.61 2.63
CA VAL A 92 8.42 -7.63 3.72
C VAL A 92 8.91 -6.23 4.04
N PHE A 93 8.34 -5.61 5.08
CA PHE A 93 8.94 -4.53 5.88
C PHE A 93 9.75 -3.46 5.12
N SER A 94 9.33 -3.08 3.91
CA SER A 94 9.98 -1.97 3.20
C SER A 94 9.70 -0.70 3.99
N LEU A 95 10.75 0.05 4.34
CA LEU A 95 10.63 1.34 5.03
C LEU A 95 9.69 2.29 4.26
N ARG A 96 9.62 2.16 2.94
CA ARG A 96 8.71 2.91 2.06
C ARG A 96 7.25 2.50 2.28
N ALA A 97 6.98 1.18 2.32
CA ALA A 97 5.65 0.64 2.59
C ALA A 97 5.17 1.02 3.98
N SER A 98 6.02 0.88 5.01
CA SER A 98 5.68 1.29 6.38
C SER A 98 5.39 2.79 6.50
N ARG A 99 6.15 3.65 5.81
CA ARG A 99 5.88 5.09 5.75
C ARG A 99 4.54 5.38 5.08
N CYS A 100 4.22 4.70 3.98
CA CYS A 100 2.93 4.87 3.29
C CYS A 100 1.76 4.37 4.15
N LEU A 101 1.94 3.26 4.87
CA LEU A 101 0.95 2.74 5.80
C LEU A 101 0.63 3.73 6.92
N GLY A 102 1.67 4.36 7.50
CA GLY A 102 1.51 5.43 8.48
C GLY A 102 0.83 6.68 7.90
N LEU A 103 1.18 7.07 6.67
CA LEU A 103 0.52 8.18 5.96
C LEU A 103 -0.95 7.87 5.68
N MET A 104 -1.27 6.64 5.26
CA MET A 104 -2.65 6.18 5.06
C MET A 104 -3.45 6.26 6.36
N LEU A 105 -2.90 5.79 7.48
CA LEU A 105 -3.55 5.92 8.79
C LEU A 105 -3.82 7.40 9.10
N LEU A 106 -2.82 8.27 8.99
CA LEU A 106 -2.95 9.70 9.29
C LEU A 106 -4.00 10.37 8.39
N ARG A 107 -3.93 10.16 7.08
CA ARG A 107 -4.88 10.73 6.11
C ARG A 107 -6.29 10.18 6.30
N THR A 108 -6.43 8.93 6.74
CA THR A 108 -7.74 8.34 7.04
C THR A 108 -8.33 8.96 8.30
N LEU A 109 -7.55 9.14 9.36
CA LEU A 109 -7.98 9.83 10.58
C LEU A 109 -8.35 11.30 10.32
N GLN A 110 -7.68 11.95 9.37
CA GLN A 110 -8.02 13.30 8.91
C GLN A 110 -9.24 13.35 7.97
N GLY A 111 -9.80 12.21 7.57
CA GLY A 111 -10.89 12.13 6.57
C GLY A 111 -10.48 12.49 5.15
N LYS A 112 -9.18 12.66 4.87
CA LYS A 112 -8.64 13.13 3.59
C LYS A 112 -8.28 11.99 2.62
N TYR A 113 -8.11 10.77 3.12
CA TYR A 113 -7.66 9.65 2.29
C TYR A 113 -8.60 9.36 1.10
N ARG A 114 -9.91 9.56 1.27
CA ARG A 114 -10.88 9.44 0.17
C ARG A 114 -10.65 10.46 -0.94
N GLN A 115 -10.29 11.69 -0.59
CA GLN A 115 -9.95 12.73 -1.57
C GLN A 115 -8.66 12.37 -2.31
N ASP A 116 -7.66 11.86 -1.57
CA ASP A 116 -6.41 11.39 -2.16
C ASP A 116 -6.68 10.30 -3.21
N ILE A 117 -7.53 9.31 -2.92
CA ILE A 117 -7.96 8.27 -3.87
C ILE A 117 -8.58 8.90 -5.13
N HIS A 118 -9.59 9.77 -4.97
CA HIS A 118 -10.28 10.38 -6.11
C HIS A 118 -9.32 11.15 -7.03
N GLN A 119 -8.41 11.93 -6.45
CA GLN A 119 -7.43 12.70 -7.22
C GLN A 119 -6.51 11.80 -8.06
N ARG A 120 -6.06 10.65 -7.51
CA ARG A 120 -5.17 9.73 -8.24
C ARG A 120 -5.92 8.94 -9.31
N LEU A 121 -7.16 8.55 -9.04
CA LEU A 121 -8.01 7.89 -10.03
C LEU A 121 -8.29 8.80 -11.22
N GLU A 122 -8.54 10.09 -10.99
CA GLU A 122 -8.76 11.06 -12.07
C GLU A 122 -7.53 11.18 -12.98
N ILE A 123 -6.33 11.29 -12.40
CA ILE A 123 -5.07 11.31 -13.15
C ILE A 123 -4.89 10.02 -13.97
N LEU A 124 -5.18 8.87 -13.37
CA LEU A 124 -5.10 7.57 -14.05
C LEU A 124 -6.06 7.49 -15.24
N HIS A 125 -7.31 7.92 -15.07
CA HIS A 125 -8.32 7.94 -16.13
C HIS A 125 -7.95 8.89 -17.27
N GLN A 126 -7.46 10.09 -16.96
CA GLN A 126 -7.00 11.05 -17.97
C GLN A 126 -5.84 10.48 -18.80
N TYR A 127 -4.87 9.83 -18.13
CA TYR A 127 -3.75 9.20 -18.80
C TYR A 127 -4.19 8.05 -19.73
N GLN A 128 -5.10 7.19 -19.26
CA GLN A 128 -5.65 6.10 -20.07
C GLN A 128 -6.39 6.61 -21.31
N ALA A 129 -7.25 7.62 -21.16
CA ALA A 129 -7.97 8.23 -22.27
C ALA A 129 -7.02 8.88 -23.30
N GLN A 130 -5.95 9.54 -22.84
CA GLN A 130 -4.94 10.10 -23.75
C GLN A 130 -4.20 9.01 -24.54
N LYS A 131 -3.86 7.90 -23.88
CA LYS A 131 -3.18 6.76 -24.52
C LYS A 131 -4.05 6.10 -25.59
N GLU A 132 -5.35 5.96 -25.35
CA GLU A 132 -6.30 5.41 -26.33
C GLU A 132 -6.48 6.31 -27.56
N MET A 133 -6.38 7.63 -27.43
CA MET A 133 -6.46 8.56 -28.57
C MET A 133 -5.21 8.59 -29.46
N HIS A 134 -4.06 8.14 -28.96
CA HIS A 134 -2.78 8.15 -29.69
C HIS A 134 -2.40 6.78 -30.28
N ASN A 135 -3.22 5.75 -30.07
CA ASN A 135 -3.10 4.42 -30.66
C ASN A 135 -4.10 4.26 -31.81
#